data_AF-A0A2D4N7H2-F1
#
_entry.id   AF-A0A2D4N7H2-F1
#
_cell.length_a   1.000
_cell.length_b   1.000
_cell.length_c   1.000
_cell.angle_alpha   90.00
_cell.angle_beta   90.00
_cell.angle_gamma   90.00
#
_symmetry.space_group_name_H-M   'P 1'
#
loop_
_entity.id
_entity.type
_entity.pdbx_description
1 polymer ?
#
loop_
_entity_poly.entity_id
_entity_poly.type
_entity_poly.pdbx_seq_one_letter_code
_entity_poly.pdbx_strand_id
1 'polypeptide(L)'
;MDDVCGLLPFLNPEVPDQVYRLWLSLFLHAGILHCLVSVCFQMTILRDLEKLAGWHRISLIYLFSGITGNLASAIFLPYRAEVGPAGSQFGILACLFVELFQSWQILARPWRAFFKLLAIVLFLFAFGLLPWIDNFAHICGFVSGLFLSFAFLPYISFGKSDLYRKRCQIIIFQSVFVGLLSGLVVLFYFYPIRCQWCEVLTCLPFTDKFCEKYDLDAQLH
;
A
#
# COMPACT_ATOMS: atom_id res chain seq x y z
N MET A 1 8.74 -25.12 4.87
CA MET A 1 8.90 -23.65 4.86
C MET A 1 9.48 -23.10 6.16
N ASP A 2 9.31 -23.79 7.31
CA ASP A 2 9.97 -23.40 8.57
C ASP A 2 11.51 -23.44 8.51
N ASP A 3 12.07 -24.45 7.82
CA ASP A 3 13.52 -24.66 7.81
C ASP A 3 14.32 -23.66 6.98
N VAL A 4 13.66 -22.77 6.22
CA VAL A 4 14.35 -21.94 5.21
C VAL A 4 14.23 -20.44 5.45
N CYS A 5 13.12 -19.90 5.99
CA CYS A 5 12.90 -18.44 6.03
C CYS A 5 11.97 -17.91 7.15
N GLY A 6 11.90 -18.53 8.33
CA GLY A 6 11.12 -18.01 9.47
C GLY A 6 12.00 -17.32 10.52
N LEU A 7 11.72 -16.06 10.89
CA LEU A 7 12.33 -15.44 12.08
C LEU A 7 11.80 -16.11 13.36
N LEU A 8 10.52 -16.46 13.38
CA LEU A 8 9.85 -17.19 14.45
C LEU A 8 9.14 -18.42 13.84
N PRO A 9 9.17 -19.59 14.50
CA PRO A 9 8.47 -20.78 14.03
C PRO A 9 6.95 -20.60 14.08
N PHE A 10 6.20 -21.35 13.27
CA PHE A 10 4.75 -21.44 13.43
C PHE A 10 4.41 -22.04 14.81
N LEU A 11 3.46 -21.43 15.52
CA LEU A 11 2.87 -22.01 16.73
C LEU A 11 1.83 -23.07 16.36
N ASN A 12 1.08 -22.83 15.28
CA ASN A 12 0.19 -23.82 14.67
C ASN A 12 0.45 -23.89 13.15
N PRO A 13 1.00 -25.00 12.62
CA PRO A 13 1.27 -25.14 11.19
C PRO A 13 0.04 -25.06 10.28
N GLU A 14 -1.17 -25.25 10.82
CA GLU A 14 -2.42 -25.16 10.06
C GLU A 14 -2.95 -23.72 9.93
N VAL A 15 -2.34 -22.77 10.64
CA VAL A 15 -2.80 -21.37 10.70
C VAL A 15 -1.67 -20.43 10.29
N PRO A 16 -1.91 -19.43 9.42
CA PRO A 16 -0.92 -18.42 9.08
C PRO A 16 -0.72 -17.41 10.23
N ASP A 17 0.02 -17.80 11.27
CA ASP A 17 0.19 -17.04 12.52
C ASP A 17 1.40 -16.08 12.53
N GLN A 18 2.20 -16.05 11.46
CA GLN A 18 3.40 -15.23 11.33
C GLN A 18 3.09 -13.78 10.90
N VAL A 19 2.24 -13.10 11.67
CA VAL A 19 1.76 -11.72 11.39
C VAL A 19 2.88 -10.68 11.28
N TYR A 20 4.04 -10.93 11.91
CA TYR A 20 5.21 -10.04 11.83
C TYR A 20 5.69 -9.87 10.38
N ARG A 21 5.42 -10.84 9.50
CA ARG A 21 5.79 -10.79 8.07
C ARG A 21 5.11 -9.63 7.36
N LEU A 22 3.90 -9.23 7.78
CA LEU A 22 3.14 -8.14 7.16
C LEU A 22 3.78 -6.77 7.39
N TRP A 23 4.40 -6.53 8.56
CA TRP A 23 5.06 -5.26 8.84
C TRP A 23 6.56 -5.29 8.51
N LEU A 24 7.25 -6.43 8.67
CA LEU A 24 8.72 -6.48 8.52
C LEU A 24 9.10 -6.36 7.04
N SER A 25 8.28 -6.90 6.15
CA SER A 25 8.49 -6.80 4.71
C SER A 25 8.59 -5.36 4.21
N LEU A 26 7.98 -4.38 4.91
CA LEU A 26 8.06 -2.96 4.58
C LEU A 26 9.48 -2.39 4.67
N PHE A 27 10.33 -3.00 5.50
CA PHE A 27 11.72 -2.55 5.72
C PHE A 27 12.72 -3.35 4.88
N LEU A 28 12.30 -4.47 4.30
CA LEU A 28 13.13 -5.31 3.44
C LEU A 28 13.11 -4.81 2.00
N HIS A 29 14.18 -5.01 1.26
CA HIS A 29 14.25 -4.65 -0.16
C HIS A 29 14.87 -5.79 -0.94
N ALA A 30 14.34 -6.06 -2.14
CA ALA A 30 14.80 -7.16 -3.00
C ALA A 30 16.24 -6.96 -3.52
N GLY A 31 16.78 -5.74 -3.48
CA GLY A 31 18.15 -5.44 -3.91
C GLY A 31 18.51 -3.97 -3.73
N ILE A 32 19.77 -3.64 -4.05
CA ILE A 32 20.34 -2.30 -3.84
C ILE A 32 19.59 -1.25 -4.67
N LEU A 33 19.28 -1.53 -5.95
CA LEU A 33 18.57 -0.59 -6.81
C LEU A 33 17.16 -0.30 -6.31
N HIS A 34 16.44 -1.34 -5.86
CA HIS A 34 15.12 -1.17 -5.24
C HIS A 34 15.23 -0.32 -3.96
N CYS A 35 16.20 -0.59 -3.10
CA CYS A 35 16.46 0.21 -1.89
C CYS A 35 16.76 1.68 -2.23
N LEU A 36 17.63 1.96 -3.20
CA LEU A 36 17.98 3.31 -3.62
C LEU A 36 16.76 4.09 -4.13
N VAL A 37 15.93 3.49 -4.98
CA VAL A 37 14.69 4.12 -5.47
C VAL A 37 13.75 4.42 -4.32
N SER A 38 13.58 3.48 -3.40
CA SER A 38 12.71 3.63 -2.23
C SER A 38 13.18 4.74 -1.29
N VAL A 39 14.48 4.81 -1.00
CA VAL A 39 15.06 5.88 -0.18
C VAL A 39 14.96 7.23 -0.89
N CYS A 40 15.19 7.30 -2.20
CA CYS A 40 15.01 8.53 -2.97
C CYS A 40 13.55 9.04 -2.88
N PHE A 41 12.57 8.15 -3.04
CA PHE A 41 11.15 8.51 -2.85
C PHE A 41 10.89 9.03 -1.44
N GLN A 42 11.41 8.36 -0.41
CA GLN A 42 11.21 8.75 0.98
C GLN A 42 11.87 10.11 1.28
N MET A 43 13.11 10.32 0.84
CA MET A 43 13.84 11.55 1.12
C MET A 43 13.33 12.78 0.35
N THR A 44 12.55 12.56 -0.71
CA THR A 44 11.92 13.63 -1.49
C THR A 44 10.48 13.86 -1.06
N ILE A 45 9.59 12.89 -1.28
CA ILE A 45 8.14 13.05 -1.09
C ILE A 45 7.75 12.86 0.36
N LEU A 46 8.20 11.76 0.99
CA LEU A 46 7.78 11.43 2.36
C LEU A 46 8.27 12.49 3.35
N ARG A 47 9.53 12.94 3.21
CA ARG A 47 10.14 13.98 4.03
C ARG A 47 9.36 15.30 3.99
N ASP A 48 8.86 15.69 2.82
CA ASP A 48 8.12 16.96 2.69
C ASP A 48 6.72 16.85 3.32
N LEU A 49 6.05 15.71 3.16
CA LEU A 49 4.79 15.42 3.87
C LEU A 49 4.99 15.34 5.39
N GLU A 50 6.10 14.77 5.85
CA GLU A 50 6.45 14.71 7.27
C GLU A 50 6.66 16.10 7.87
N LYS A 51 7.34 17.00 7.16
CA LYS A 51 7.48 18.40 7.60
C LYS A 51 6.14 19.14 7.66
N LEU A 52 5.23 18.82 6.73
CA LEU A 52 3.93 19.48 6.63
C LEU A 52 2.94 18.99 7.71
N ALA A 53 2.80 17.66 7.84
CA ALA A 53 1.78 17.04 8.68
C ALA A 53 2.31 16.56 10.03
N GLY A 54 3.63 16.44 10.20
CA GLY A 54 4.28 15.88 11.37
C GLY A 54 4.52 14.37 11.25
N TRP A 55 5.62 13.91 11.84
CA TRP A 55 6.11 12.54 11.71
C TRP A 55 5.11 11.49 12.19
N HIS A 56 4.48 11.69 13.34
CA HIS A 56 3.55 10.71 13.92
C HIS A 56 2.42 10.31 12.96
N ARG A 57 1.80 11.29 12.28
CA ARG A 57 0.65 11.04 11.39
C ARG A 57 1.10 10.36 10.11
N ILE A 58 2.24 10.80 9.55
CA ILE A 58 2.81 10.21 8.34
C ILE A 58 3.28 8.78 8.60
N SER A 59 3.89 8.49 9.75
CA SER A 59 4.27 7.13 10.14
C SER A 59 3.05 6.20 10.23
N LEU A 60 1.93 6.67 10.81
CA LEU A 60 0.69 5.88 10.86
C LEU A 60 0.15 5.59 9.46
N ILE A 61 0.06 6.61 8.59
CA ILE A 61 -0.40 6.44 7.20
C ILE A 61 0.51 5.45 6.47
N TYR A 62 1.83 5.61 6.58
CA TYR A 62 2.82 4.76 5.94
C TYR A 62 2.68 3.30 6.39
N LEU A 63 2.74 3.03 7.69
CA LEU A 63 2.71 1.67 8.21
C LEU A 63 1.38 0.96 7.90
N PHE A 64 0.24 1.61 8.17
CA PHE A 64 -1.05 0.96 7.99
C PHE A 64 -1.43 0.78 6.52
N SER A 65 -1.04 1.69 5.63
CA SER A 65 -1.25 1.48 4.19
C SER A 65 -0.38 0.35 3.65
N GLY A 66 0.87 0.25 4.10
CA GLY A 66 1.77 -0.86 3.80
C GLY A 66 1.24 -2.22 4.26
N ILE A 67 0.85 -2.33 5.53
CA ILE A 67 0.28 -3.57 6.10
C ILE A 67 -0.98 -3.99 5.32
N THR A 68 -1.85 -3.03 4.99
CA THR A 68 -3.06 -3.31 4.22
C THR A 68 -2.75 -3.79 2.80
N GLY A 69 -1.76 -3.18 2.14
CA GLY A 69 -1.26 -3.62 0.84
C GLY A 69 -0.70 -5.03 0.89
N ASN A 70 0.20 -5.32 1.83
CA ASN A 70 0.82 -6.63 2.00
C ASN A 70 -0.20 -7.72 2.34
N LEU A 71 -1.21 -7.39 3.15
CA LEU A 71 -2.31 -8.31 3.45
C LEU A 71 -3.11 -8.63 2.19
N ALA A 72 -3.41 -7.62 1.36
CA ALA A 72 -4.09 -7.85 0.08
C ALA A 72 -3.25 -8.71 -0.87
N SER A 73 -1.95 -8.42 -1.02
CA SER A 73 -1.02 -9.25 -1.79
C SER A 73 -1.04 -10.70 -1.31
N ALA A 74 -0.93 -10.95 0.01
CA ALA A 74 -0.96 -12.30 0.57
C ALA A 74 -2.28 -13.05 0.31
N ILE A 75 -3.41 -12.34 0.16
CA ILE A 75 -4.72 -12.93 -0.16
C ILE A 75 -4.81 -13.26 -1.66
N PHE A 76 -4.42 -12.34 -2.53
CA PHE A 76 -4.66 -12.45 -3.98
C PHE A 76 -3.51 -13.11 -4.74
N LEU A 77 -2.30 -13.09 -4.19
CA LEU A 77 -1.06 -13.64 -4.76
C LEU A 77 -0.25 -14.46 -3.72
N PRO A 78 -0.86 -15.48 -3.07
CA PRO A 78 -0.28 -16.16 -1.90
C PRO A 78 1.07 -16.86 -2.16
N TYR A 79 1.40 -17.16 -3.42
CA TYR A 79 2.63 -17.86 -3.80
C TYR A 79 3.72 -16.94 -4.38
N ARG A 80 3.52 -15.60 -4.34
CA ARG A 80 4.53 -14.64 -4.77
C ARG A 80 5.15 -13.97 -3.56
N ALA A 81 6.47 -14.04 -3.46
CA ALA A 81 7.20 -13.31 -2.44
C ALA A 81 7.29 -11.83 -2.84
N GLU A 82 6.75 -10.95 -1.99
CA GLU A 82 6.90 -9.50 -2.11
C GLU A 82 7.69 -8.97 -0.90
N VAL A 83 8.56 -7.99 -1.17
CA VAL A 83 9.27 -7.23 -0.14
C VAL A 83 9.34 -5.78 -0.57
N GLY A 84 9.36 -4.86 0.39
CA GLY A 84 9.49 -3.44 0.12
C GLY A 84 8.35 -2.60 0.67
N PRO A 85 8.58 -1.30 0.79
CA PRO A 85 7.56 -0.36 1.25
C PRO A 85 6.60 0.07 0.15
N ALA A 86 6.53 -0.63 -0.99
CA ALA A 86 5.84 -0.15 -2.18
C ALA A 86 4.35 0.17 -1.91
N GLY A 87 3.62 -0.71 -1.22
CA GLY A 87 2.26 -0.41 -0.76
C GLY A 87 2.15 0.85 0.11
N SER A 88 3.15 1.08 0.98
CA SER A 88 3.22 2.31 1.80
C SER A 88 3.48 3.55 0.95
N GLN A 89 4.36 3.45 -0.05
CA GLN A 89 4.66 4.55 -0.97
C GLN A 89 3.45 4.95 -1.80
N PHE A 90 2.66 3.99 -2.27
CA PHE A 90 1.37 4.27 -2.90
C PHE A 90 0.35 4.90 -1.94
N GLY A 91 0.36 4.50 -0.67
CA GLY A 91 -0.42 5.18 0.37
C GLY A 91 -0.01 6.64 0.57
N ILE A 92 1.29 6.93 0.48
CA ILE A 92 1.83 8.30 0.52
C ILE A 92 1.49 9.10 -0.74
N LEU A 93 1.44 8.46 -1.92
CA LEU A 93 0.92 9.10 -3.13
C LEU A 93 -0.57 9.45 -2.99
N ALA A 94 -1.37 8.60 -2.34
CA ALA A 94 -2.76 8.93 -2.02
C ALA A 94 -2.86 10.11 -1.04
N CYS A 95 -1.91 10.22 -0.09
CA CYS A 95 -1.80 11.36 0.80
C CYS A 95 -1.61 12.69 0.06
N LEU A 96 -0.81 12.70 -1.02
CA LEU A 96 -0.65 13.88 -1.87
C LEU A 96 -1.95 14.29 -2.58
N PHE A 97 -2.81 13.34 -2.98
CA PHE A 97 -4.12 13.66 -3.54
C PHE A 97 -5.01 14.34 -2.50
N VAL A 98 -5.03 13.82 -1.27
CA VAL A 98 -5.82 14.40 -0.19
C VAL A 98 -5.30 15.81 0.15
N GLU A 99 -4.00 16.01 0.22
CA GLU A 99 -3.39 17.34 0.39
C GLU A 99 -3.78 18.30 -0.74
N LEU A 100 -3.71 17.85 -2.00
CA LEU A 100 -4.09 18.64 -3.16
C LEU A 100 -5.57 19.07 -3.11
N PHE A 101 -6.48 18.17 -2.73
CA PHE A 101 -7.89 18.49 -2.61
C PHE A 101 -8.17 19.46 -1.45
N GLN A 102 -7.44 19.35 -0.35
CA GLN A 102 -7.56 20.28 0.78
C GLN A 102 -7.02 21.68 0.41
N SER A 103 -5.94 21.74 -0.36
CA SER A 103 -5.28 22.98 -0.79
C SER A 103 -5.82 23.52 -2.13
N TRP A 104 -6.91 22.95 -2.66
CA TRP A 104 -7.40 23.24 -4.01
C TRP A 104 -7.70 24.72 -4.26
N GLN A 105 -8.25 25.40 -3.24
CA GLN A 105 -8.60 26.82 -3.31
C GLN A 105 -7.40 27.76 -3.12
N ILE A 106 -6.29 27.24 -2.57
CA ILE A 106 -5.07 28.01 -2.28
C ILE A 106 -4.10 27.92 -3.47
N LEU A 107 -4.11 26.81 -4.21
CA LEU A 107 -3.24 26.60 -5.35
C LEU A 107 -3.60 27.51 -6.53
N ALA A 108 -2.59 28.14 -7.14
CA ALA A 108 -2.80 28.97 -8.34
C ALA A 108 -3.26 28.18 -9.58
N ARG A 109 -2.88 26.89 -9.69
CA ARG A 109 -3.21 26.02 -10.84
C ARG A 109 -3.50 24.57 -10.38
N PRO A 110 -4.61 24.33 -9.66
CA PRO A 110 -4.88 23.04 -9.02
C PRO A 110 -5.09 21.91 -10.03
N TRP A 111 -5.74 22.19 -11.17
CA TRP A 111 -5.93 21.21 -12.25
C TRP A 111 -4.62 20.72 -12.86
N ARG A 112 -3.62 21.60 -13.03
CA ARG A 112 -2.31 21.19 -13.56
C ARG A 112 -1.58 20.28 -12.57
N ALA A 113 -1.67 20.57 -11.27
CA ALA A 113 -1.11 19.71 -10.23
C ALA A 113 -1.83 18.36 -10.19
N PHE A 114 -3.17 18.35 -10.30
CA PHE A 114 -3.98 17.14 -10.35
C PHE A 114 -3.59 16.24 -11.52
N PHE A 115 -3.58 16.75 -12.75
CA PHE A 115 -3.22 15.93 -13.91
C PHE A 115 -1.76 15.47 -13.87
N LYS A 116 -0.84 16.25 -13.31
CA LYS A 116 0.54 15.81 -13.10
C LYS A 116 0.62 14.64 -12.13
N LEU A 117 -0.04 14.75 -10.98
CA LEU A 117 -0.06 13.68 -9.98
C LEU A 117 -0.77 12.43 -10.49
N LEU A 118 -1.90 12.60 -11.18
CA LEU A 118 -2.63 11.52 -11.83
C LEU A 118 -1.79 10.81 -12.89
N ALA A 119 -1.08 11.55 -13.74
CA ALA A 119 -0.19 10.95 -14.74
C ALA A 119 0.93 10.12 -14.10
N ILE A 120 1.50 10.59 -12.98
CA ILE A 120 2.51 9.82 -12.22
C ILE A 120 1.91 8.53 -11.67
N VAL A 121 0.74 8.60 -11.03
CA VAL A 121 0.11 7.42 -10.44
C VAL A 121 -0.32 6.41 -11.49
N LEU A 122 -0.89 6.84 -12.62
CA LEU A 122 -1.24 5.97 -13.73
C LEU A 122 0.01 5.32 -14.34
N PHE A 123 1.10 6.08 -14.49
CA PHE A 123 2.37 5.54 -14.96
C PHE A 123 2.90 4.46 -14.01
N LEU A 124 2.84 4.68 -12.69
CA LEU A 124 3.30 3.71 -11.70
C LEU A 124 2.43 2.43 -11.67
N PHE A 125 1.11 2.55 -11.82
CA PHE A 125 0.24 1.37 -11.95
C PHE A 125 0.47 0.61 -13.26
N ALA A 126 0.71 1.32 -14.36
CA ALA A 126 1.09 0.70 -15.63
C ALA A 126 2.44 -0.01 -15.53
N PHE A 127 3.42 0.60 -14.86
CA PHE A 127 4.70 -0.04 -14.57
C PHE A 127 4.54 -1.26 -13.67
N GLY A 128 3.59 -1.23 -12.74
CA GLY A 128 3.29 -2.38 -11.90
C GLY A 128 2.64 -3.56 -12.60
N LEU A 129 2.35 -3.46 -13.90
CA LEU A 129 1.98 -4.60 -14.77
C LEU A 129 3.22 -5.36 -15.30
N LEU A 130 4.42 -4.94 -14.92
CA LEU A 130 5.66 -5.65 -15.20
C LEU A 130 5.84 -6.83 -14.22
N PRO A 131 6.59 -7.87 -14.64
CA PRO A 131 6.87 -9.00 -13.76
C PRO A 131 7.56 -8.53 -12.47
N TRP A 132 7.31 -9.26 -11.39
CA TRP A 132 7.86 -9.04 -10.03
C TRP A 132 7.34 -7.82 -9.27
N ILE A 133 6.45 -7.02 -9.86
CA ILE A 133 5.82 -5.89 -9.18
C ILE A 133 4.41 -6.29 -8.74
N ASP A 134 4.00 -5.92 -7.54
CA ASP A 134 2.69 -6.30 -6.98
C ASP A 134 1.67 -5.15 -7.04
N ASN A 135 0.77 -5.22 -8.02
CA ASN A 135 -0.29 -4.23 -8.15
C ASN A 135 -1.40 -4.36 -7.11
N PHE A 136 -1.62 -5.52 -6.48
CA PHE A 136 -2.60 -5.63 -5.39
C PHE A 136 -2.12 -4.84 -4.17
N ALA A 137 -0.84 -4.99 -3.81
CA ALA A 137 -0.25 -4.21 -2.75
C ALA A 137 -0.31 -2.71 -3.05
N HIS A 138 -0.01 -2.30 -4.29
CA HIS A 138 -0.09 -0.91 -4.70
C HIS A 138 -1.52 -0.33 -4.63
N ILE A 139 -2.51 -1.05 -5.16
CA ILE A 139 -3.91 -0.59 -5.20
C ILE A 139 -4.47 -0.52 -3.78
N CYS A 140 -4.33 -1.59 -3.00
CA CYS A 140 -4.85 -1.63 -1.63
C CYS A 140 -4.09 -0.66 -0.71
N GLY A 141 -2.79 -0.48 -0.92
CA GLY A 141 -1.99 0.56 -0.27
C GLY A 141 -2.47 1.98 -0.61
N PHE A 142 -2.76 2.27 -1.88
CA PHE A 142 -3.31 3.55 -2.32
C PHE A 142 -4.69 3.82 -1.72
N VAL A 143 -5.61 2.86 -1.79
CA VAL A 143 -6.99 2.99 -1.26
C VAL A 143 -6.99 3.17 0.24
N SER A 144 -6.23 2.35 0.98
CA SER A 144 -6.09 2.49 2.43
C SER A 144 -5.42 3.82 2.82
N GLY A 145 -4.37 4.21 2.10
CA GLY A 145 -3.71 5.51 2.26
C GLY A 145 -4.66 6.68 2.09
N LEU A 146 -5.55 6.63 1.09
CA LEU A 146 -6.57 7.67 0.88
C LEU A 146 -7.49 7.83 2.10
N PHE A 147 -8.00 6.73 2.65
CA PHE A 147 -8.84 6.76 3.86
C PHE A 147 -8.07 7.22 5.10
N LEU A 148 -6.85 6.72 5.29
CA LEU A 148 -5.97 7.10 6.39
C LEU A 148 -5.61 8.59 6.33
N SER A 149 -5.32 9.12 5.14
CA SER A 149 -5.01 10.53 4.95
C SER A 149 -6.21 11.44 5.24
N PHE A 150 -7.43 11.05 4.86
CA PHE A 150 -8.63 11.80 5.26
C PHE A 150 -8.93 11.76 6.77
N ALA A 151 -8.33 10.81 7.49
CA ALA A 151 -8.49 10.73 8.92
C ALA A 151 -7.38 11.43 9.72
N PHE A 152 -6.14 11.34 9.26
CA PHE A 152 -4.97 11.77 10.04
C PHE A 152 -4.37 13.10 9.60
N LEU A 153 -4.57 13.56 8.36
CA LEU A 153 -3.99 14.84 7.93
C LEU A 153 -4.59 16.03 8.70
N PRO A 154 -3.78 17.08 8.96
CA PRO A 154 -4.27 18.28 9.61
C PRO A 154 -5.22 19.05 8.68
N TYR A 155 -6.35 19.51 9.23
CA TYR A 155 -7.31 20.36 8.53
C TYR A 155 -7.25 21.80 9.04
N ILE A 156 -7.29 22.76 8.13
CA ILE A 156 -7.56 24.17 8.48
C ILE A 156 -9.06 24.30 8.69
N SER A 157 -9.49 24.60 9.92
CA SER A 157 -10.92 24.73 10.26
C SER A 157 -11.33 26.20 10.43
N PHE A 158 -12.43 26.60 9.80
CA PHE A 158 -13.00 27.94 9.94
C PHE A 158 -14.30 27.89 10.75
N GLY A 159 -14.19 28.02 12.07
CA GLY A 159 -15.33 28.07 13.00
C GLY A 159 -15.81 26.71 13.52
N LYS A 160 -16.83 26.73 14.40
CA LYS A 160 -17.30 25.53 15.14
C LYS A 160 -18.02 24.52 14.23
N SER A 161 -18.81 24.98 13.27
CA SER A 161 -19.55 24.09 12.36
C SER A 161 -18.62 23.34 11.40
N ASP A 162 -17.56 24.00 10.92
CA ASP A 162 -16.55 23.36 10.07
C ASP A 162 -15.73 22.33 10.86
N LEU A 163 -15.36 22.65 12.11
CA LEU A 163 -14.71 21.68 13.00
C LEU A 163 -15.56 20.43 13.22
N TYR A 164 -16.87 20.58 13.46
CA TYR A 164 -17.77 19.43 13.62
C TYR A 164 -17.82 18.58 12.33
N ARG A 165 -17.96 19.21 11.17
CA ARG A 165 -17.95 18.54 9.86
C ARG A 165 -16.65 17.75 9.64
N LYS A 166 -15.49 18.32 9.97
CA LYS A 166 -14.19 17.65 9.87
C LYS A 166 -14.06 16.48 10.85
N ARG A 167 -14.55 16.61 12.08
CA ARG A 167 -14.58 15.50 13.04
C ARG A 167 -15.45 14.34 12.56
N CYS A 168 -16.65 14.63 12.05
CA CYS A 168 -17.51 13.61 11.45
C CYS A 168 -16.82 12.93 10.27
N GLN A 169 -16.16 13.71 9.40
CA GLN A 169 -15.38 13.17 8.28
C GLN A 169 -14.28 12.20 8.77
N ILE A 170 -13.49 12.60 9.77
CA ILE A 170 -12.43 11.76 10.36
C ILE A 170 -13.00 10.44 10.88
N ILE A 171 -14.10 10.50 11.66
CA ILE A 171 -14.72 9.30 12.24
C ILE A 171 -15.23 8.35 11.15
N ILE A 172 -15.87 8.90 10.10
CA ILE A 172 -16.36 8.11 8.98
C ILE A 172 -15.20 7.41 8.27
N PHE A 173 -14.16 8.14 7.85
CA PHE A 173 -13.04 7.53 7.14
C PHE A 173 -12.24 6.55 7.99
N GLN A 174 -12.10 6.80 9.30
CA GLN A 174 -11.54 5.81 10.23
C GLN A 174 -12.37 4.54 10.29
N SER A 175 -13.70 4.66 10.43
CA SER A 175 -14.59 3.49 10.48
C SER A 175 -14.55 2.68 9.18
N VAL A 176 -14.50 3.35 8.03
CA VAL A 176 -14.36 2.69 6.71
C VAL A 176 -13.03 1.97 6.59
N PHE A 177 -11.92 2.58 7.03
CA PHE A 177 -10.60 1.94 7.03
C PHE A 177 -10.58 0.70 7.94
N VAL A 178 -11.13 0.79 9.16
CA VAL A 178 -11.21 -0.36 10.08
C VAL A 178 -12.09 -1.47 9.49
N GLY A 179 -13.20 -1.11 8.83
CA GLY A 179 -14.05 -2.05 8.10
C GLY A 179 -13.30 -2.76 6.96
N LEU A 180 -12.52 -2.01 6.17
CA LEU A 180 -11.68 -2.57 5.11
C LEU A 180 -10.63 -3.54 5.67
N LEU A 181 -9.88 -3.11 6.69
CA LEU A 181 -8.82 -3.93 7.29
C LEU A 181 -9.39 -5.19 7.92
N SER A 182 -10.46 -5.08 8.71
CA SER A 182 -11.13 -6.24 9.31
C SER A 182 -11.70 -7.19 8.26
N GLY A 183 -12.30 -6.68 7.18
CA GLY A 183 -12.77 -7.48 6.06
C GLY A 183 -11.64 -8.27 5.39
N LEU A 184 -10.49 -7.65 5.15
CA LEU A 184 -9.31 -8.33 4.59
C LEU A 184 -8.76 -9.39 5.56
N VAL A 185 -8.72 -9.11 6.87
CA VAL A 185 -8.29 -10.10 7.87
C VAL A 185 -9.24 -11.30 7.88
N VAL A 186 -10.55 -11.09 7.86
CA VAL A 186 -11.54 -12.17 7.80
C VAL A 186 -11.37 -12.98 6.51
N LEU A 187 -11.16 -12.30 5.39
CA LEU A 187 -10.93 -12.93 4.10
C LEU A 187 -9.69 -13.83 4.12
N PHE A 188 -8.58 -13.34 4.70
CA PHE A 188 -7.32 -14.07 4.81
C PHE A 188 -7.44 -15.35 5.66
N TYR A 189 -8.13 -15.30 6.80
CA TYR A 189 -8.22 -16.46 7.70
C TYR A 189 -9.33 -17.44 7.36
N PHE A 190 -10.46 -16.98 6.83
CA PHE A 190 -11.66 -17.81 6.68
C PHE A 190 -12.04 -18.14 5.24
N TYR A 191 -11.64 -17.31 4.26
CA TYR A 191 -12.09 -17.43 2.87
C TYR A 191 -10.92 -17.31 1.89
N PRO A 192 -10.05 -18.34 1.77
CA PRO A 192 -8.94 -18.31 0.84
C PRO A 192 -9.47 -18.21 -0.61
N ILE A 193 -9.22 -17.06 -1.25
CA ILE A 193 -9.66 -16.80 -2.62
C ILE A 193 -8.73 -17.51 -3.60
N ARG A 194 -9.31 -18.29 -4.52
CA ARG A 194 -8.60 -18.80 -5.71
C ARG A 194 -8.96 -17.92 -6.90
N CYS A 195 -8.12 -16.93 -7.19
CA CYS A 195 -8.39 -15.94 -8.21
C CYS A 195 -7.58 -16.22 -9.49
N GLN A 196 -8.23 -16.74 -10.54
CA GLN A 196 -7.56 -17.06 -11.80
C GLN A 196 -7.09 -15.82 -12.58
N TRP A 197 -7.79 -14.69 -12.46
CA TRP A 197 -7.48 -13.44 -13.15
C TRP A 197 -6.63 -12.47 -12.33
N CYS A 198 -6.34 -12.77 -11.06
CA CYS A 198 -5.54 -11.88 -10.22
C CYS A 198 -4.11 -11.73 -10.77
N GLU A 199 -3.55 -12.78 -11.36
CA GLU A 199 -2.23 -12.69 -11.98
C GLU A 199 -2.17 -11.69 -13.14
N VAL A 200 -3.27 -11.53 -13.88
CA VAL A 200 -3.35 -10.60 -15.03
C VAL A 200 -3.38 -9.13 -14.57
N LEU A 201 -3.93 -8.87 -13.39
CA LEU A 201 -3.96 -7.52 -12.80
C LEU A 201 -2.56 -7.05 -12.37
N THR A 202 -1.66 -8.01 -12.14
CA THR A 202 -0.28 -7.78 -11.71
C THR A 202 0.74 -7.95 -12.83
N CYS A 203 0.48 -8.81 -13.81
CA CYS A 203 1.38 -8.99 -14.94
C CYS A 203 0.59 -9.22 -16.22
N LEU A 204 0.74 -8.32 -17.18
CA LEU A 204 0.17 -8.51 -18.52
C LEU A 204 1.09 -9.41 -19.35
N PRO A 205 0.62 -10.57 -19.83
CA PRO A 205 1.43 -11.48 -20.62
C PRO A 205 1.62 -10.95 -22.04
N PHE A 206 2.60 -10.06 -22.23
CA PHE A 206 2.97 -9.55 -23.56
C PHE A 206 3.62 -10.63 -24.44
N THR A 207 4.29 -11.60 -23.82
CA THR A 207 4.79 -12.83 -24.44
C THR A 207 4.56 -14.00 -23.50
N ASP A 208 4.57 -15.23 -24.03
CA ASP A 208 4.30 -16.47 -23.26
C ASP A 208 5.22 -16.64 -22.03
N LYS A 209 6.42 -16.04 -22.08
CA LYS A 209 7.44 -16.12 -21.01
C LYS A 209 7.54 -14.88 -20.14
N PHE A 210 6.82 -13.80 -20.45
CA PHE A 210 7.01 -12.50 -19.78
C PHE A 210 6.57 -12.52 -18.31
N CYS A 211 5.50 -13.25 -18.02
CA CYS A 211 4.93 -13.43 -16.69
C CYS A 211 5.17 -14.83 -16.14
N GLU A 212 5.98 -15.65 -16.82
CA GLU A 212 6.34 -16.99 -16.38
C GLU A 212 7.06 -16.88 -15.03
N LYS A 213 6.48 -17.52 -14.02
CA LYS A 213 7.08 -17.57 -12.68
C LYS A 213 8.40 -18.32 -12.83
N TYR A 214 9.47 -17.84 -12.20
CA TYR A 214 10.54 -18.78 -11.87
C TYR A 214 9.95 -19.71 -10.83
N ASP A 215 9.50 -20.89 -11.27
CA ASP A 215 8.98 -21.93 -10.41
C ASP A 215 10.01 -22.22 -9.32
N LEU A 216 9.68 -21.83 -8.08
CA LEU A 216 10.28 -22.42 -6.88
C LEU A 216 9.87 -23.91 -6.75
N ASP A 217 8.99 -24.40 -7.61
CA ASP A 217 8.57 -25.80 -7.70
C ASP A 217 9.56 -26.68 -8.48
N ALA A 218 10.65 -26.14 -9.05
CA ALA A 218 11.67 -26.94 -9.73
C ALA A 218 12.57 -27.78 -8.79
N GLN A 219 12.35 -27.78 -7.47
CA GLN A 219 13.15 -28.55 -6.50
C GLN A 219 12.34 -29.32 -5.43
N LEU A 220 11.04 -29.54 -5.63
CA LEU A 220 10.29 -30.52 -4.83
C LEU A 220 10.02 -31.80 -5.63
N HIS A 221 11.10 -32.49 -5.97
CA HIS A 221 11.13 -33.91 -6.31
C HIS A 221 12.25 -34.61 -5.53
#